data_AF-A0A9P7YAK8-F1
#
_entry.id   AF-A0A9P7YAK8-F1
#
_cell.length_a   1.000
_cell.length_b   1.000
_cell.length_c   1.000
_cell.angle_alpha   90.00
_cell.angle_beta   90.00
_cell.angle_gamma   90.00
#
_symmetry.space_group_name_H-M   'P 1'
#
loop_
_entity.id
_entity.type
_entity.pdbx_description
1 polymer ?
#
loop_
_entity_poly.entity_id
_entity_poly.type
_entity_poly.pdbx_seq_one_letter_code
_entity_poly.pdbx_strand_id
1 'polypeptide(L)'
;ISTPLALHYEETLFALSNKRNVLVEKLVMMSSAQLEHLCTISKEKAALLIEGIWTRYLPISIHIRDVRLPKIGEVKRVSSDFSASIWSPDG
;
A
#
# COMPACT_ATOMS: atom_id res chain seq x y z
N ILE A 1 4.83 -5.83 9.06
CA ILE A 1 3.59 -6.36 9.66
C ILE A 1 2.88 -7.16 8.57
N SER A 2 2.64 -8.44 8.82
CA SER A 2 2.03 -9.39 7.87
C SER A 2 1.01 -10.30 8.59
N THR A 3 0.51 -9.83 9.73
CA THR A 3 -0.49 -10.51 10.55
C THR A 3 -1.88 -10.37 9.92
N PRO A 4 -2.92 -11.05 10.43
CA PRO A 4 -4.27 -10.80 9.96
C PRO A 4 -4.65 -9.32 10.04
N LEU A 5 -5.39 -8.83 9.04
CA LEU A 5 -5.74 -7.41 8.88
C LEU A 5 -6.25 -6.72 10.16
N ALA A 6 -7.04 -7.43 10.97
CA ALA A 6 -7.59 -6.89 12.22
C ALA A 6 -6.50 -6.38 13.20
N LEU A 7 -5.29 -6.94 13.12
CA LEU A 7 -4.15 -6.60 13.99
C LEU A 7 -3.24 -5.51 13.41
N HIS A 8 -3.38 -5.18 12.12
CA HIS A 8 -2.49 -4.22 11.45
C HIS A 8 -2.43 -2.87 12.17
N TYR A 9 -3.57 -2.36 12.65
CA TYR A 9 -3.65 -1.05 13.28
C TYR A 9 -2.86 -0.98 14.59
N GLU A 10 -3.12 -1.91 15.51
CA GLU A 10 -2.51 -1.92 16.84
C GLU A 10 -1.00 -2.15 16.76
N GLU A 11 -0.57 -3.10 15.92
CA GLU A 11 0.86 -3.40 15.72
C GLU A 11 1.60 -2.25 15.04
N THR A 12 0.97 -1.58 14.07
CA THR A 12 1.56 -0.42 13.39
C THR A 12 1.69 0.75 14.33
N LEU A 13 0.65 1.05 15.13
CA LEU A 13 0.69 2.10 16.13
C LEU A 13 1.79 1.85 17.15
N PHE A 14 1.92 0.62 17.64
CA PHE A 14 2.96 0.22 18.58
C PHE A 14 4.36 0.42 17.99
N ALA A 15 4.59 -0.04 16.75
CA ALA A 15 5.88 0.09 16.08
C ALA A 15 6.25 1.56 15.80
N LEU A 16 5.31 2.35 15.25
CA LEU A 16 5.54 3.77 14.98
C LEU A 16 5.78 4.57 16.27
N SER A 17 5.04 4.28 17.34
CA SER A 17 5.22 4.93 18.65
C SER A 17 6.63 4.72 19.20
N ASN A 18 7.26 3.59 18.85
CA ASN A 18 8.65 3.24 19.15
C ASN A 18 9.65 3.67 18.06
N LYS A 19 9.26 4.60 17.17
CA LYS A 19 10.08 5.15 16.08
C LYS A 19 10.65 4.07 15.14
N ARG A 20 9.91 2.98 14.93
CA ARG A 20 10.28 1.95 13.95
C ARG A 20 9.65 2.26 12.60
N ASN A 21 10.43 2.11 11.54
CA ASN A 21 9.90 2.11 10.18
C ASN A 21 9.03 0.86 9.98
N VAL A 22 7.85 1.05 9.38
CA VAL A 22 6.85 0.00 9.23
C VAL A 22 6.50 -0.19 7.76
N LEU A 23 6.65 -1.44 7.30
CA LEU A 23 5.99 -1.94 6.10
C LEU A 23 4.84 -2.84 6.55
N VAL A 24 3.63 -2.56 6.08
CA VAL A 24 2.41 -3.32 6.39
C VAL A 24 1.94 -4.04 5.13
N GLU A 25 1.65 -5.34 5.22
CA GLU A 25 1.05 -6.09 4.12
C GLU A 25 -0.29 -5.50 3.69
N LYS A 26 -0.62 -5.71 2.41
CA LYS A 26 -1.87 -5.21 1.87
C LYS A 26 -3.04 -6.12 2.29
N LEU A 27 -4.22 -5.57 2.53
CA LEU A 27 -4.56 -4.15 2.56
C LEU A 27 -4.16 -3.51 3.90
N VAL A 28 -3.70 -2.26 3.88
CA VAL A 28 -3.03 -1.64 5.04
C VAL A 28 -3.92 -1.54 6.27
N MET A 29 -5.16 -1.08 6.12
CA MET A 29 -6.12 -0.82 7.22
C MET A 29 -7.55 -1.07 6.76
N MET A 30 -8.45 -1.34 7.72
CA MET A 30 -9.89 -1.50 7.46
C MET A 30 -10.60 -0.16 7.20
N SER A 31 -10.07 0.95 7.72
CA SER A 31 -10.68 2.29 7.63
C SER A 31 -9.66 3.36 7.23
N SER A 32 -10.11 4.34 6.44
CA SER A 32 -9.30 5.52 6.12
C SER A 32 -8.92 6.31 7.38
N ALA A 33 -9.82 6.41 8.36
CA ALA A 33 -9.55 7.13 9.60
C ALA A 33 -8.40 6.51 10.41
N GLN A 34 -8.30 5.17 10.42
CA GLN A 34 -7.18 4.46 11.05
C GLN A 34 -5.86 4.77 10.32
N LEU A 35 -5.87 4.75 8.99
CA LEU A 35 -4.69 5.05 8.19
C LEU A 35 -4.25 6.51 8.34
N GLU A 36 -5.19 7.46 8.32
CA GLU A 36 -4.92 8.88 8.53
C GLU A 36 -4.28 9.14 9.90
N HIS A 37 -4.80 8.50 10.95
CA HIS A 37 -4.21 8.59 12.28
C HIS A 37 -2.76 8.07 12.29
N LEU A 38 -2.50 6.90 11.71
CA LEU A 38 -1.15 6.34 11.66
C LEU A 38 -0.19 7.17 10.79
N CYS A 39 -0.67 7.80 9.73
CA CYS A 39 0.10 8.77 8.93
C CYS A 39 0.52 9.98 9.76
N THR A 40 -0.35 10.48 10.64
CA THR A 40 -0.02 11.56 11.58
C THR A 40 1.08 11.11 12.55
N ILE A 41 0.91 9.95 13.19
CA ILE A 41 1.91 9.40 14.12
C ILE A 41 3.25 9.14 13.41
N SER A 42 3.23 8.62 12.19
CA SER A 42 4.43 8.39 11.36
C SER A 42 5.22 9.68 11.15
N LYS A 43 4.55 10.80 10.83
CA LYS A 43 5.18 12.12 10.67
C LYS A 43 5.74 12.63 12.00
N GLU A 44 4.95 12.58 13.07
CA GLU A 44 5.36 13.03 14.41
C GLU A 44 6.59 12.27 14.94
N LYS A 45 6.64 10.96 14.68
CA LYS A 45 7.74 10.09 15.13
C LYS A 45 8.92 10.06 14.16
N ALA A 46 8.81 10.75 13.02
CA ALA A 46 9.78 10.72 11.92
C ALA A 46 10.14 9.28 11.50
N ALA A 47 9.12 8.41 11.46
CA ALA A 47 9.26 6.99 11.12
C ALA A 47 8.47 6.70 9.84
N LEU A 48 9.04 5.91 8.93
CA LEU A 48 8.42 5.55 7.67
C LEU A 48 7.20 4.65 7.90
N LEU A 49 6.10 4.92 7.19
CA LEU A 49 4.95 4.02 7.06
C LEU A 49 4.71 3.76 5.58
N ILE A 50 4.77 2.49 5.15
CA ILE A 50 4.48 2.08 3.78
C ILE A 50 3.58 0.85 3.74
N GLU A 51 2.70 0.81 2.74
CA GLU A 51 1.93 -0.38 2.39
C GLU A 51 2.73 -1.29 1.43
N GLY A 52 2.55 -2.60 1.57
CA GLY A 52 3.19 -3.68 0.80
C GLY A 52 2.74 -3.78 -0.66
N ILE A 53 2.61 -2.64 -1.37
CA ILE A 53 2.31 -2.61 -2.81
C ILE A 53 3.62 -2.64 -3.59
N TRP A 54 4.27 -3.80 -3.62
CA TRP A 54 5.56 -4.00 -4.31
C TRP A 54 5.50 -3.70 -5.82
N THR A 55 4.36 -3.93 -6.47
CA THR A 55 4.15 -3.64 -7.90
C THR A 55 4.36 -2.16 -8.22
N ARG A 56 4.19 -1.25 -7.24
CA ARG A 56 4.44 0.20 -7.40
C ARG A 56 5.91 0.53 -7.62
N TYR A 57 6.81 -0.36 -7.22
CA TYR A 57 8.27 -0.17 -7.23
C TYR A 57 9.01 -1.05 -8.24
N LEU A 58 8.29 -1.82 -9.07
CA LEU A 58 8.91 -2.58 -10.16
C LEU A 58 9.48 -1.63 -11.23
N PRO A 59 10.62 -1.97 -11.89
CA PRO A 59 11.22 -1.13 -12.92
C PRO A 59 10.25 -0.73 -14.03
N ILE A 60 9.34 -1.63 -14.41
CA ILE A 60 8.32 -1.35 -15.42
C ILE A 60 7.32 -0.27 -14.95
N SER A 61 6.88 -0.31 -13.70
CA SER A 61 5.95 0.69 -13.14
C SER A 61 6.59 2.07 -13.05
N ILE A 62 7.88 2.11 -12.71
CA ILE A 62 8.69 3.33 -12.70
C ILE A 62 8.85 3.86 -14.13
N HIS A 63 9.24 3.01 -15.09
CA HIS A 63 9.38 3.40 -16.49
C HIS A 63 8.08 3.91 -17.10
N ILE A 64 6.95 3.25 -16.83
CA ILE A 64 5.65 3.70 -17.30
C ILE A 64 5.34 5.09 -16.73
N ARG A 65 5.48 5.27 -15.41
CA ARG A 65 5.16 6.52 -14.73
C ARG A 65 6.03 7.69 -15.20
N ASP A 66 7.33 7.47 -15.28
CA ASP A 66 8.30 8.57 -15.43
C ASP A 66 8.65 8.83 -16.89
N VAL A 67 8.57 7.81 -17.75
CA VAL A 67 9.00 7.91 -19.16
C VAL A 67 7.84 7.82 -20.15
N ARG A 68 6.86 6.93 -19.92
CA ARG A 68 5.77 6.70 -20.89
C ARG A 68 4.61 7.65 -20.69
N LEU A 69 4.10 7.82 -19.46
CA LEU A 69 2.91 8.65 -19.19
C LEU A 69 3.07 10.12 -19.66
N PRO A 70 4.23 10.79 -19.51
CA PRO A 70 4.36 12.15 -20.04
C PRO A 70 4.26 12.25 -21.58
N LYS A 71 4.41 11.12 -22.31
CA LYS A 71 4.46 11.08 -23.78
C LYS A 71 3.13 10.71 -24.43
N ILE A 72 2.14 10.23 -23.68
CA ILE A 72 0.85 9.79 -24.25
C ILE A 72 -0.14 10.93 -24.47
N GLY A 73 0.23 12.17 -24.14
CA GLY A 73 -0.67 13.32 -24.16
C GLY A 73 -1.65 13.32 -22.99
N GLU A 74 -2.80 13.95 -23.16
CA GLU A 74 -3.82 14.04 -22.12
C GLU A 74 -4.51 12.69 -21.88
N VAL A 75 -4.50 12.23 -20.63
CA VAL A 75 -5.18 10.98 -20.24
C VAL A 75 -6.69 11.14 -20.39
N LYS A 76 -7.30 10.37 -21.30
CA LYS A 76 -8.76 10.39 -21.51
C LYS A 76 -9.51 9.30 -20.75
N ARG A 77 -8.86 8.17 -20.45
CA ARG A 77 -9.46 7.02 -19.77
C ARG A 77 -8.39 6.17 -19.10
N VAL A 78 -8.73 5.60 -17.94
CA VAL A 78 -7.96 4.56 -17.26
C VAL A 78 -8.89 3.38 -17.01
N SER A 79 -8.42 2.16 -17.26
CA SER A 79 -9.12 0.92 -16.98
C SER A 79 -8.15 -0.03 -16.29
N SER A 80 -8.63 -0.74 -15.27
CA SER A 80 -7.85 -1.70 -14.51
C SER A 80 -8.76 -2.83 -14.04
N ASP A 81 -8.23 -4.04 -14.04
CA ASP A 81 -8.88 -5.24 -13.56
C ASP A 81 -7.91 -6.02 -12.66
N PHE A 82 -8.45 -6.63 -11.59
CA PHE A 82 -7.72 -7.53 -10.70
C PHE A 82 -8.47 -8.84 -10.56
N SER A 83 -8.87 -9.44 -11.68
CA SER A 83 -9.45 -10.77 -11.71
C SER A 83 -8.35 -11.84 -11.64
N ALA A 84 -8.55 -12.79 -10.75
CA ALA A 84 -7.82 -14.05 -10.73
C ALA A 84 -8.84 -15.17 -10.87
N SER A 85 -8.52 -16.20 -11.65
CA SER A 85 -9.31 -17.41 -11.64
C SER A 85 -9.17 -18.06 -10.26
N ILE A 86 -10.22 -18.00 -9.46
CA ILE A 86 -10.31 -18.68 -8.16
C ILE A 86 -10.82 -20.12 -8.29
N TRP A 87 -10.90 -20.65 -9.51
CA TRP A 87 -11.39 -22.01 -9.73
C TRP A 87 -10.37 -23.02 -9.20
N SER A 88 -10.80 -23.81 -8.22
CA SER A 88 -10.20 -25.09 -7.89
C SER A 88 -11.20 -26.21 -8.23
N PRO A 89 -10.75 -27.42 -8.58
CA PRO A 89 -11.64 -28.57 -8.71
C PRO A 89 -12.38 -28.93 -7.41
N ASP A 90 -11.96 -28.36 -6.28
CA ASP A 90 -12.29 -28.79 -4.92
C ASP A 90 -13.17 -27.76 -4.16
N GLY A 91 -13.40 -26.58 -4.74
CA GLY A 91 -14.03 -25.42 -4.09
C GLY A 91 -12.99 -24.40 -3.64
#